data_AF-A0AA97APD2-F1
#
_entry.id   AF-A0AA97APD2-F1
#
_cell.length_a   1.000
_cell.length_b   1.000
_cell.length_c   1.000
_cell.angle_alpha   90.00
_cell.angle_beta   90.00
_cell.angle_gamma   90.00
#
_symmetry.space_group_name_H-M   'P 1'
#
loop_
_entity.id
_entity.type
_entity.pdbx_description
1 polymer ?
#
loop_
_entity_poly.entity_id
_entity_poly.type
_entity_poly.pdbx_seq_one_letter_code
_entity_poly.pdbx_strand_id
1 'polypeptide(L)'
;MDWLSSLAPVLAPICAMGGVVTGAWFSYRQVKRRGDADERVATLQTTSSAQAAEGQTYVEAMKTVTAGFSSLLDQQRGMLDQQKVLLDQERAMHAQTVERVGLLEAGQLELQREVRLMQEEQRRDRRWKAAALEYIHSLLDTLRSLGRPAPEAPPEIADDITLPRQ
;
A
#
# COMPACT_ATOMS: atom_id res chain seq x y z
N MET A 1 -39.40 -24.38 -110.07
CA MET A 1 -38.68 -24.22 -108.78
C MET A 1 -39.66 -24.62 -107.68
N ASP A 2 -40.15 -25.86 -107.69
CA ASP A 2 -41.42 -26.20 -107.00
C ASP A 2 -41.24 -27.25 -105.89
N TRP A 3 -40.00 -27.71 -105.65
CA TRP A 3 -39.70 -28.72 -104.63
C TRP A 3 -39.45 -28.12 -103.24
N LEU A 4 -39.08 -26.83 -103.14
CA LEU A 4 -38.86 -26.14 -101.87
C LEU A 4 -40.19 -25.70 -101.20
N SER A 5 -41.23 -25.48 -102.00
CA SER A 5 -42.57 -25.08 -101.53
C SER A 5 -43.35 -26.24 -100.89
N SER A 6 -43.02 -27.49 -101.25
CA SER A 6 -43.69 -28.70 -100.75
C SER A 6 -43.14 -29.25 -99.42
N LEU A 7 -41.99 -28.74 -98.95
CA LEU A 7 -41.35 -29.16 -97.68
C LEU A 7 -41.65 -28.21 -96.51
N ALA A 8 -42.29 -27.06 -96.80
CA ALA A 8 -42.63 -26.03 -95.83
C ALA A 8 -43.53 -26.49 -94.65
N PRO A 9 -44.55 -27.37 -94.83
CA PRO A 9 -45.41 -27.79 -93.72
C PRO A 9 -44.71 -28.78 -92.76
N VAL A 10 -43.61 -29.40 -93.19
CA VAL A 10 -42.83 -30.37 -92.41
C VAL A 10 -41.66 -29.68 -91.70
N LEU A 11 -41.04 -28.68 -92.33
CA LEU A 11 -39.95 -27.92 -91.73
C LEU A 11 -40.43 -26.93 -90.64
N ALA A 12 -41.61 -26.34 -90.79
CA ALA A 12 -42.17 -25.40 -89.81
C ALA A 12 -42.30 -25.98 -88.38
N PRO A 13 -42.87 -27.17 -88.15
CA PRO A 13 -42.94 -27.78 -86.81
C PRO A 13 -41.59 -28.26 -86.29
N ILE A 14 -40.65 -28.65 -87.16
CA ILE A 14 -39.29 -29.05 -86.75
C ILE A 14 -38.50 -27.81 -86.26
N CYS A 15 -38.64 -26.68 -86.94
CA CYS A 15 -38.06 -25.41 -86.51
C CYS A 15 -38.73 -24.88 -85.23
N ALA A 16 -40.04 -25.02 -85.10
CA ALA A 16 -40.77 -24.62 -83.88
C ALA A 16 -40.39 -25.49 -82.67
N MET A 17 -40.31 -26.82 -82.83
CA MET A 17 -39.82 -27.71 -81.77
C MET A 17 -38.34 -27.44 -81.45
N GLY A 18 -37.51 -27.17 -82.47
CA GLY A 18 -36.11 -26.76 -82.27
C GLY A 18 -35.99 -25.48 -81.45
N GLY A 19 -36.88 -24.50 -81.67
CA GLY A 19 -36.94 -23.25 -80.91
C GLY A 19 -37.30 -23.45 -79.44
N VAL A 20 -38.27 -24.33 -79.14
CA VAL A 20 -38.66 -24.65 -77.75
C VAL A 20 -37.55 -25.41 -77.03
N VAL A 21 -36.90 -26.37 -77.69
CA VAL A 21 -35.78 -27.13 -77.12
C VAL A 21 -34.56 -26.23 -76.85
N THR A 22 -34.23 -25.34 -77.79
CA THR A 22 -33.13 -24.38 -77.60
C THR A 22 -33.45 -23.34 -76.52
N GLY A 23 -34.70 -22.86 -76.46
CA GLY A 23 -35.18 -21.98 -75.39
C GLY A 23 -35.14 -22.63 -74.00
N ALA A 24 -35.57 -23.88 -73.89
CA ALA A 24 -35.52 -24.65 -72.64
C ALA A 24 -34.09 -24.96 -72.19
N TRP A 25 -33.18 -25.23 -73.13
CA TRP A 25 -31.76 -25.40 -72.82
C TRP A 25 -31.11 -24.09 -72.34
N PHE A 26 -31.45 -22.96 -72.96
CA PHE A 26 -30.93 -21.66 -72.56
C PHE A 26 -31.45 -21.23 -71.19
N SER A 27 -32.75 -21.45 -70.91
CA SER A 27 -33.34 -21.16 -69.60
C SER A 27 -32.73 -22.06 -68.50
N TYR A 28 -32.56 -23.36 -68.77
CA TYR A 28 -31.86 -24.27 -67.86
C TYR A 28 -30.43 -23.80 -67.58
N ARG A 29 -29.68 -23.39 -68.62
CA ARG A 29 -28.31 -22.88 -68.46
C ARG A 29 -28.25 -21.57 -67.67
N GLN A 30 -29.24 -20.70 -67.83
CA GLN A 30 -29.32 -19.44 -67.10
C GLN A 30 -29.68 -19.67 -65.62
N VAL A 31 -30.65 -20.56 -65.34
CA VAL A 31 -31.00 -20.96 -63.97
C VAL A 31 -29.83 -21.65 -63.28
N LYS A 32 -29.12 -22.54 -63.97
CA LYS A 32 -27.94 -23.21 -63.43
C LYS A 32 -26.83 -22.22 -63.06
N ARG A 33 -26.54 -21.25 -63.95
CA ARG A 33 -25.54 -20.20 -63.66
C ARG A 33 -25.96 -19.26 -62.52
N ARG A 34 -27.25 -18.97 -62.37
CA ARG A 34 -27.77 -18.20 -61.23
C ARG A 34 -27.66 -18.99 -59.92
N GLY A 35 -28.03 -20.27 -59.94
CA GLY A 35 -27.84 -21.17 -58.78
C GLY A 35 -26.39 -21.27 -58.34
N ASP A 36 -25.45 -21.47 -59.27
CA ASP A 36 -24.01 -21.52 -58.98
C ASP A 36 -23.48 -20.17 -58.42
N ALA A 37 -24.04 -19.05 -58.87
CA ALA A 37 -23.67 -17.71 -58.38
C ALA A 37 -24.23 -17.44 -56.99
N ASP A 38 -25.49 -17.79 -56.75
CA ASP A 38 -26.15 -17.64 -55.45
C ASP A 38 -25.49 -18.54 -54.39
N GLU A 39 -25.07 -19.75 -54.77
CA GLU A 39 -24.29 -20.65 -53.88
C GLU A 39 -22.93 -20.06 -53.51
N ARG A 40 -22.24 -19.41 -54.46
CA ARG A 40 -20.98 -18.70 -54.19
C ARG A 40 -21.18 -17.46 -53.33
N VAL A 41 -22.24 -16.71 -53.54
CA VAL A 41 -22.57 -15.54 -52.71
C VAL A 41 -22.94 -15.98 -51.30
N ALA A 42 -23.75 -17.04 -51.16
CA ALA A 42 -24.11 -17.59 -49.87
C ALA A 42 -22.88 -18.11 -49.11
N THR A 43 -21.96 -18.80 -49.77
CA THR A 43 -20.71 -19.28 -49.15
C THR A 43 -19.74 -18.14 -48.78
N LEU A 44 -19.67 -17.07 -49.58
CA LEU A 44 -18.90 -15.87 -49.24
C LEU A 44 -19.54 -15.11 -48.06
N GLN A 45 -20.87 -15.05 -48.03
CA GLN A 45 -21.58 -14.40 -46.95
C GLN A 45 -21.43 -15.17 -45.64
N THR A 46 -21.52 -16.51 -45.65
CA THR A 46 -21.26 -17.32 -44.45
C THR A 46 -19.82 -17.23 -43.98
N THR A 47 -18.83 -17.30 -44.88
CA THR A 47 -17.40 -17.15 -44.52
C THR A 47 -17.08 -15.75 -43.99
N SER A 48 -17.63 -14.69 -44.58
CA SER A 48 -17.46 -13.33 -44.07
C SER A 48 -18.11 -13.12 -42.70
N SER A 49 -19.29 -13.71 -42.47
CA SER A 49 -19.97 -13.66 -41.18
C SER A 49 -19.24 -14.47 -40.10
N ALA A 50 -18.62 -15.60 -40.47
CA ALA A 50 -17.77 -16.39 -39.58
C ALA A 50 -16.49 -15.62 -39.20
N GLN A 51 -15.82 -14.99 -40.17
CA GLN A 51 -14.66 -14.14 -39.89
C GLN A 51 -15.01 -12.91 -39.03
N ALA A 52 -16.18 -12.31 -39.25
CA ALA A 52 -16.67 -11.23 -38.40
C ALA A 52 -16.96 -11.69 -36.97
N ALA A 53 -17.52 -12.90 -36.81
CA ALA A 53 -17.76 -13.49 -35.50
C ALA A 53 -16.45 -13.83 -34.76
N GLU A 54 -15.45 -14.38 -35.45
CA GLU A 54 -14.11 -14.61 -34.89
C GLU A 54 -13.42 -13.29 -34.51
N GLY A 55 -13.51 -12.26 -35.35
CA GLY A 55 -12.99 -10.93 -35.03
C GLY A 55 -13.64 -10.34 -33.77
N GLN A 56 -14.95 -10.54 -33.57
CA GLN A 56 -15.65 -10.09 -32.38
C GLN A 56 -15.19 -10.81 -31.11
N THR A 57 -14.96 -12.12 -31.15
CA THR A 57 -14.48 -12.88 -29.99
C THR A 57 -13.06 -12.47 -29.59
N TYR A 58 -12.17 -12.18 -30.54
CA TYR A 58 -10.84 -11.64 -30.24
C TYR A 58 -10.90 -10.27 -29.57
N VAL A 59 -11.77 -9.38 -30.06
CA VAL A 59 -11.94 -8.04 -29.47
C VAL A 59 -12.52 -8.14 -28.05
N GLU A 60 -13.45 -9.05 -27.81
CA GLU A 60 -14.04 -9.29 -26.50
C GLU A 60 -13.02 -9.89 -25.51
N ALA A 61 -12.19 -10.84 -25.96
CA ALA A 61 -11.08 -11.37 -25.19
C ALA A 61 -10.05 -10.29 -24.85
N MET A 62 -9.67 -9.44 -25.81
CA MET A 62 -8.77 -8.31 -25.57
C MET A 62 -9.34 -7.30 -24.57
N LYS A 63 -10.64 -6.98 -24.67
CA LYS A 63 -11.31 -6.11 -23.68
C LYS A 63 -11.23 -6.70 -22.28
N THR A 64 -11.47 -8.00 -22.15
CA THR A 64 -11.41 -8.71 -20.88
C THR A 64 -10.01 -8.70 -20.28
N VAL A 65 -8.98 -8.98 -21.10
CA VAL A 65 -7.57 -8.93 -20.67
C VAL A 65 -7.17 -7.50 -20.28
N THR A 66 -7.58 -6.50 -21.06
CA THR A 66 -7.30 -5.08 -20.77
C THR A 66 -7.97 -4.64 -19.47
N ALA A 67 -9.22 -5.04 -19.25
CA ALA A 67 -9.94 -4.77 -18.00
C ALA A 67 -9.26 -5.47 -16.80
N GLY A 68 -8.77 -6.71 -16.98
CA GLY A 68 -8.00 -7.43 -15.98
C GLY A 68 -6.70 -6.71 -15.60
N PHE A 69 -5.94 -6.24 -16.58
CA PHE A 69 -4.72 -5.45 -16.32
C PHE A 69 -5.02 -4.11 -15.65
N SER A 70 -6.10 -3.42 -16.04
CA SER A 70 -6.51 -2.19 -15.37
C SER A 70 -6.82 -2.45 -13.90
N SER A 71 -7.58 -3.51 -13.60
CA SER A 71 -7.91 -3.91 -12.23
C SER A 71 -6.67 -4.23 -11.40
N LEU A 72 -5.70 -4.95 -11.97
CA LEU A 72 -4.44 -5.24 -11.27
C LEU A 72 -3.61 -3.99 -11.01
N LEU A 73 -3.56 -3.04 -11.94
CA LEU A 73 -2.88 -1.75 -11.76
C LEU A 73 -3.55 -0.92 -10.68
N ASP A 74 -4.89 -0.87 -10.67
CA ASP A 74 -5.66 -0.18 -9.62
C ASP A 74 -5.44 -0.83 -8.25
N GLN A 75 -5.41 -2.16 -8.18
CA GLN A 75 -5.09 -2.89 -6.96
C GLN A 75 -3.66 -2.64 -6.48
N GLN A 76 -2.68 -2.65 -7.38
CA GLN A 76 -1.28 -2.36 -7.06
C GLN A 76 -1.12 -0.92 -6.56
N ARG A 77 -1.83 0.04 -7.17
CA ARG A 77 -1.85 1.43 -6.73
C ARG A 77 -2.46 1.58 -5.34
N GLY A 78 -3.60 0.93 -5.09
CA GLY A 78 -4.21 0.91 -3.76
C GLY A 78 -3.30 0.32 -2.68
N MET A 79 -2.56 -0.75 -3.00
CA MET A 79 -1.59 -1.34 -2.09
C MET A 79 -0.41 -0.40 -1.80
N LEU A 80 0.10 0.28 -2.82
CA LEU A 80 1.17 1.28 -2.66
C LEU A 80 0.72 2.47 -1.81
N ASP A 81 -0.50 2.94 -2.02
CA ASP A 81 -1.07 4.03 -1.22
C ASP A 81 -1.24 3.62 0.25
N GLN A 82 -1.67 2.37 0.51
CA GLN A 82 -1.74 1.83 1.87
C GLN A 82 -0.36 1.71 2.53
N GLN A 83 0.64 1.17 1.81
CA GLN A 83 2.01 1.09 2.31
C GLN A 83 2.58 2.47 2.62
N LYS A 84 2.29 3.47 1.79
CA LYS A 84 2.72 4.84 2.02
C LYS A 84 2.12 5.42 3.30
N VAL A 85 0.82 5.23 3.52
CA VAL A 85 0.16 5.68 4.76
C VAL A 85 0.77 5.02 5.99
N LEU A 86 1.06 3.71 5.92
CA LEU A 86 1.71 2.99 7.01
C LEU A 86 3.12 3.52 7.29
N LEU A 87 3.92 3.78 6.25
CA LEU A 87 5.26 4.36 6.40
C LEU A 87 5.22 5.77 7.00
N ASP A 88 4.27 6.60 6.61
CA ASP A 88 4.13 7.95 7.17
C ASP A 88 3.64 7.90 8.63
N GLN A 89 2.76 6.95 8.97
CA GLN A 89 2.36 6.68 10.35
C GLN A 89 3.54 6.19 11.19
N GLU A 90 4.35 5.26 10.67
CA GLU A 90 5.53 4.74 11.35
C GLU A 90 6.53 5.86 11.63
N ARG A 91 6.81 6.72 10.64
CA ARG A 91 7.67 7.90 10.81
C ARG A 91 7.16 8.86 11.88
N ALA A 92 5.85 9.12 11.91
CA ALA A 92 5.24 9.98 12.93
C ALA A 92 5.38 9.37 14.33
N MET A 93 5.13 8.06 14.47
CA MET A 93 5.27 7.33 15.74
C MET A 93 6.73 7.30 16.22
N HIS A 94 7.68 7.09 15.31
CA HIS A 94 9.11 7.15 15.63
C HIS A 94 9.53 8.54 16.06
N ALA A 95 9.06 9.60 15.38
CA ALA A 95 9.36 10.98 15.77
C ALA A 95 8.86 11.30 17.19
N GLN A 96 7.63 10.89 17.52
CA GLN A 96 7.08 11.05 18.88
C GLN A 96 7.87 10.25 19.92
N THR A 97 8.31 9.04 19.57
CA THR A 97 9.13 8.21 20.46
C THR A 97 10.48 8.87 20.74
N VAL A 98 11.15 9.37 19.71
CA VAL A 98 12.43 10.08 19.84
C VAL A 98 12.27 11.33 20.70
N GLU A 99 11.20 12.11 20.52
CA GLU A 99 10.92 13.28 21.34
C GLU A 99 10.72 12.90 22.82
N ARG A 100 9.93 11.85 23.10
CA ARG A 100 9.72 11.34 24.46
C ARG A 100 11.02 10.86 25.11
N VAL A 101 11.86 10.14 24.35
CA VAL A 101 13.17 9.70 24.83
C VAL A 101 14.04 10.91 25.15
N GLY A 102 14.08 11.92 24.28
CA GLY A 102 14.83 13.16 24.53
C GLY A 102 14.39 13.89 25.80
N LEU A 103 13.08 13.96 26.07
CA LEU A 103 12.55 14.56 27.31
C LEU A 103 12.93 13.74 28.55
N LEU A 104 12.86 12.41 28.48
CA LEU A 104 13.26 11.53 29.58
C LEU A 104 14.76 11.61 29.86
N GLU A 105 15.60 11.65 28.83
CA GLU A 105 17.05 11.84 28.95
C GLU A 105 17.38 13.19 29.59
N ALA A 106 16.69 14.27 29.18
CA ALA A 106 16.85 15.59 29.79
C ALA A 106 16.47 15.57 31.27
N GLY A 107 15.32 14.99 31.62
CA GLY A 107 14.87 14.85 33.02
C GLY A 107 15.82 13.98 33.85
N GLN A 108 16.37 12.91 33.28
CA GLN A 108 17.37 12.07 33.95
C GLN A 108 18.65 12.85 34.26
N LEU A 109 19.12 13.67 33.33
CA LEU A 109 20.30 14.52 33.53
C LEU A 109 20.05 15.58 34.61
N GLU A 110 18.86 16.17 34.66
CA GLU A 110 18.47 17.13 35.69
C GLU A 110 18.44 16.48 37.08
N LEU A 111 17.75 15.34 37.22
CA LEU A 111 17.73 14.57 38.47
C LEU A 111 19.15 14.19 38.93
N GLN A 112 20.03 13.79 38.01
CA GLN A 112 21.42 13.51 38.36
C GLN A 112 22.17 14.74 38.88
N ARG A 113 21.89 15.94 38.36
CA ARG A 113 22.47 17.19 38.86
C ARG A 113 21.95 17.51 40.26
N GLU A 114 20.64 17.42 40.48
CA GLU A 114 20.03 17.64 41.79
C GLU A 114 20.59 16.69 42.85
N VAL A 115 20.73 15.40 42.52
CA VAL A 115 21.33 14.41 43.42
C VAL A 115 22.76 14.79 43.78
N ARG A 116 23.56 15.27 42.82
CA ARG A 116 24.93 15.73 43.11
C ARG A 116 24.93 16.95 44.02
N LEU A 117 24.05 17.91 43.78
CA LEU A 117 23.92 19.10 44.63
C LEU A 117 23.53 18.73 46.06
N MET A 118 22.51 17.88 46.22
CA MET A 118 22.08 17.37 47.54
C MET A 118 23.21 16.62 48.26
N GLN A 119 24.00 15.82 47.53
CA GLN A 119 25.15 15.14 48.12
C GLN A 119 26.25 16.12 48.56
N GLU A 120 26.49 17.18 47.80
CA GLU A 120 27.42 18.23 48.18
C GLU A 120 26.94 19.01 49.40
N GLU A 121 25.66 19.36 49.46
CA GLU A 121 25.03 19.99 50.62
C GLU A 121 25.16 19.09 51.86
N GLN A 122 24.81 17.82 51.76
CA GLN A 122 24.99 16.87 52.86
C GLN A 122 26.46 16.75 53.31
N ARG A 123 27.42 16.83 52.38
CA ARG A 123 28.86 16.85 52.74
C ARG A 123 29.23 18.14 53.48
N ARG A 124 28.70 19.29 53.05
CA ARG A 124 28.91 20.58 53.74
C ARG A 124 28.30 20.54 55.13
N ASP A 125 27.08 20.03 55.26
CA ASP A 125 26.37 19.90 56.53
C ASP A 125 27.11 18.99 57.50
N ARG A 126 27.64 17.85 57.02
CA ARG A 126 28.48 16.96 57.85
C ARG A 126 29.74 17.67 58.35
N ARG A 127 30.40 18.46 57.50
CA ARG A 127 31.58 19.25 57.88
C ARG A 127 31.22 20.33 58.89
N TRP A 128 30.12 21.05 58.67
CA TRP A 128 29.61 22.06 59.59
C TRP A 128 29.23 21.45 60.94
N LYS A 129 28.53 20.32 60.95
CA LYS A 129 28.18 19.58 62.16
C LYS A 129 29.42 19.15 62.93
N ALA A 130 30.42 18.59 62.25
CA ALA A 130 31.68 18.20 62.89
C ALA A 130 32.42 19.40 63.51
N ALA A 131 32.52 20.51 62.79
CA ALA A 131 33.16 21.73 63.29
C ALA A 131 32.38 22.35 64.47
N ALA A 132 31.05 22.35 64.40
CA ALA A 132 30.20 22.83 65.49
C ALA A 132 30.36 21.97 66.74
N LEU A 133 30.38 20.64 66.59
CA LEU A 133 30.64 19.72 67.70
C LEU A 133 32.03 19.98 68.31
N GLU A 134 33.07 20.14 67.50
CA GLU A 134 34.42 20.45 68.01
C GLU A 134 34.45 21.77 68.80
N TYR A 135 33.79 22.81 68.29
CA TYR A 135 33.66 24.08 69.00
C TYR A 135 32.91 23.92 70.33
N ILE A 136 31.80 23.18 70.36
CA ILE A 136 31.04 22.88 71.58
C ILE A 136 31.94 22.16 72.60
N HIS A 137 32.68 21.13 72.19
CA HIS A 137 33.60 20.43 73.09
C HIS A 137 34.65 21.38 73.67
N SER A 138 35.23 22.28 72.85
CA SER A 138 36.20 23.28 73.33
C SER A 138 35.60 24.24 74.38
N LEU A 139 34.35 24.66 74.19
CA LEU A 139 33.63 25.51 75.14
C LEU A 139 33.33 24.76 76.45
N LEU A 140 32.92 23.50 76.35
CA LEU A 140 32.64 22.66 77.52
C LEU A 140 33.90 22.43 78.36
N ASP A 141 35.04 22.15 77.71
CA ASP A 141 36.32 22.00 78.40
C ASP A 141 36.75 23.31 79.08
N THR A 142 36.52 24.45 78.42
CA THR A 142 36.76 25.77 79.01
C THR A 142 35.87 26.01 80.23
N LEU A 143 34.57 25.69 80.17
CA LEU A 143 33.65 25.81 81.31
C LEU A 143 34.04 24.91 82.49
N ARG A 144 34.47 23.66 82.21
CA ARG A 144 35.00 22.74 83.23
C ARG A 144 36.25 23.31 83.89
N SER A 145 37.16 23.90 83.12
CA SER A 145 38.38 24.53 83.65
C SER A 145 38.07 25.71 84.59
N LEU A 146 36.94 26.39 84.37
CA LEU A 146 36.43 27.48 85.21
C LEU A 146 35.58 26.98 86.40
N GLY A 147 35.44 25.66 86.58
CA GLY A 147 34.66 25.06 87.68
C GLY A 147 33.15 25.21 87.55
N ARG A 148 32.62 25.55 86.37
CA ARG A 148 31.18 25.67 86.13
C ARG A 148 30.59 24.36 85.60
N PRO A 149 29.40 23.94 86.07
CA PRO A 149 28.72 22.79 85.48
C PRO A 149 28.30 23.09 84.04
N ALA A 150 28.54 22.12 83.15
CA ALA A 150 28.12 22.19 81.76
C ALA A 150 26.58 22.14 81.65
N PRO A 151 25.95 22.95 80.78
CA PRO A 151 24.52 22.83 80.49
C PRO A 151 24.20 21.49 79.81
N GLU A 152 23.00 20.97 80.06
CA GLU A 152 22.52 19.73 79.45
C GLU A 152 22.37 19.88 77.94
N ALA A 153 22.82 18.87 77.19
CA ALA A 153 22.76 18.88 75.74
C ALA A 153 21.33 18.69 75.24
N PRO A 154 20.88 19.43 74.21
CA PRO A 154 19.61 19.18 73.53
C PRO A 154 19.53 17.75 72.98
N PRO A 155 18.34 17.12 72.95
CA PRO A 155 18.18 15.72 72.58
C PRO A 155 18.68 15.40 71.16
N GLU A 156 18.67 16.36 70.24
CA GLU A 156 19.12 16.18 68.86
C GLU A 156 20.64 16.02 68.71
N ILE A 157 21.41 16.46 69.71
CA ILE A 157 22.88 16.40 69.73
C ILE A 157 23.43 15.71 70.98
N ALA A 158 22.57 15.29 71.90
CA ALA A 158 22.95 14.67 73.16
C ALA A 158 23.80 13.41 72.93
N ASP A 159 23.39 12.56 71.98
CA ASP A 159 24.13 11.35 71.64
C ASP A 159 25.52 11.68 71.07
N ASP A 160 25.62 12.71 70.23
CA ASP A 160 26.87 13.12 69.57
C ASP A 160 27.87 13.80 70.53
N ILE A 161 27.40 14.37 71.64
CA ILE A 161 28.23 15.06 72.65
C ILE A 161 28.66 14.12 73.79
N THR A 162 27.87 13.07 74.07
CA THR A 162 28.11 12.16 75.20
C THR A 162 28.98 10.94 74.84
N LEU A 163 29.11 10.61 73.55
CA LEU A 163 29.99 9.53 73.09
C LEU A 163 31.48 9.88 73.32
N PRO A 164 32.24 9.07 74.09
CA PRO A 164 33.67 9.27 74.23
C PRO A 164 34.36 9.02 72.88
N ARG A 165 35.25 9.92 72.45
CA ARG A 165 36.15 9.71 71.29
C ARG A 165 36.88 8.37 71.48
N GLN A 166 36.57 7.38 70.64
CA GLN A 166 37.44 6.22 70.41
C GLN A 166 38.63 6.62 69.54
#